data_AF-L2F7Q7-F1
#
_entry.id   AF-L2F7Q7-F1
#
_cell.length_a   1.000
_cell.length_b   1.000
_cell.length_c   1.000
_cell.angle_alpha   90.00
_cell.angle_beta   90.00
_cell.angle_gamma   90.00
#
_symmetry.space_group_name_H-M   'P 1'
#
loop_
_entity.id
_entity.type
_entity.pdbx_description
1 polymer ?
#
loop_
_entity_poly.entity_id
_entity_poly.type
_entity_poly.pdbx_seq_one_letter_code
_entity_poly.pdbx_strand_id
1 'polypeptide(L)'
;MAKLLTFVDLFAGIGGFHLALSDLGAKCVFASEKDSHARQTYRKNFDTTQFELNEDIRKIAPEHIPDHDILCAGFPCQPFSQAGLKKGFQDGADSERGNLFFCIVDILEAKKPKAFILENVRHLVNHDDGKTYATILTLLDKAGYVVQHQVLKASDYNVPQHRPRVFLVGFKKDISSQISFNFPPKMPLTYTMSDIFNAPCEKQIGFTLRVGGKGSPIDDRRNWEFYRVAGEVRRIGLSEAKRMMTYPDSFEFPVSKTQAMKQLGNSVCVEVVRQIAKVMIEQLQSIDEHKPSEIIQKTPIKCNKGELSEIYALLKLIHQRILPYGDSYAKATQDQVLVTKIHTATKDIDLTQSEIEIFANHHLARKIPLQDVVNQTELNEIFTTIRESRATFSSDVMHIQALSNASQATNFIFEIKGLDATKIDEINQIQTSAKIKDRIEKIEQHGGVFEFVACENHLYESTLRKVDSLMPEILAQALLGFFKKQFGKYLYQFSQIQPPKKAEQIECRLRDFVKCTVLGIFPTQVWSGELSANSVLLINHQGELLFYHTKQDKTLKDFFYQNTFFDTPSSTRHRFGSIYQEKNKVYFKLNLQLRLAEPKNPNQENQTENIISKT
;
A
#
# COMPACT_ATOMS: atom_id res chain seq x y z
N MET A 1 -16.78 19.10 -17.13
CA MET A 1 -17.50 18.52 -15.97
C MET A 1 -16.89 17.16 -15.70
N ALA A 2 -16.66 16.81 -14.44
CA ALA A 2 -16.23 15.46 -14.05
C ALA A 2 -17.21 14.41 -14.61
N LYS A 3 -16.72 13.21 -14.96
CA LYS A 3 -17.59 12.10 -15.34
C LYS A 3 -18.42 11.69 -14.12
N LEU A 4 -19.75 11.61 -14.29
CA LEU A 4 -20.64 11.07 -13.28
C LEU A 4 -20.36 9.57 -13.10
N LEU A 5 -19.77 9.18 -11.97
CA LEU A 5 -19.53 7.78 -11.66
C LEU A 5 -20.83 7.07 -11.30
N THR A 6 -20.96 5.83 -11.75
CA THR A 6 -22.13 4.97 -11.58
C THR A 6 -21.83 3.79 -10.66
N PHE A 7 -22.80 3.35 -9.85
CA PHE A 7 -22.59 2.23 -8.92
C PHE A 7 -23.79 1.30 -8.77
N VAL A 8 -23.53 0.09 -8.28
CA VAL A 8 -24.57 -0.89 -7.91
C VAL A 8 -24.48 -1.29 -6.44
N ASP A 9 -25.64 -1.48 -5.80
CA ASP A 9 -25.79 -1.73 -4.35
C ASP A 9 -26.35 -3.15 -4.11
N LEU A 10 -25.45 -4.12 -3.88
CA LEU A 10 -25.81 -5.54 -3.72
C LEU A 10 -25.93 -5.91 -2.24
N PHE A 11 -26.95 -6.69 -1.89
CA PHE A 11 -27.34 -6.94 -0.48
C PHE A 11 -27.64 -5.61 0.23
N ALA A 12 -28.38 -4.77 -0.48
CA ALA A 12 -28.49 -3.32 -0.26
C ALA A 12 -29.04 -2.96 1.13
N GLY A 13 -29.85 -3.83 1.73
CA GLY A 13 -30.51 -3.63 3.00
C GLY A 13 -31.37 -2.37 3.00
N ILE A 14 -30.86 -1.32 3.64
CA ILE A 14 -31.48 0.01 3.71
C ILE A 14 -30.61 1.11 3.09
N GLY A 15 -29.76 0.76 2.11
CA GLY A 15 -29.00 1.71 1.30
C GLY A 15 -27.87 2.43 2.02
N GLY A 16 -27.15 1.71 2.90
CA GLY A 16 -25.99 2.27 3.60
C GLY A 16 -24.80 2.57 2.68
N PHE A 17 -24.63 1.78 1.61
CA PHE A 17 -23.73 2.12 0.51
C PHE A 17 -24.33 3.20 -0.38
N HIS A 18 -25.62 3.08 -0.77
CA HIS A 18 -26.30 4.07 -1.60
C HIS A 18 -26.14 5.49 -1.06
N LEU A 19 -26.47 5.71 0.22
CA LEU A 19 -26.34 7.01 0.87
C LEU A 19 -24.89 7.51 0.85
N ALA A 20 -23.93 6.66 1.25
CA ALA A 20 -22.52 7.04 1.30
C ALA A 20 -21.90 7.41 -0.06
N LEU A 21 -22.35 6.79 -1.16
CA LEU A 21 -21.86 7.07 -2.51
C LEU A 21 -22.62 8.23 -3.18
N SER A 22 -23.92 8.35 -2.95
CA SER A 22 -24.74 9.46 -3.47
C SER A 22 -24.45 10.79 -2.77
N ASP A 23 -24.07 10.79 -1.49
CA ASP A 23 -23.52 11.96 -0.80
C ASP A 23 -22.23 12.50 -1.47
N LEU A 24 -21.51 11.65 -2.20
CA LEU A 24 -20.29 11.96 -2.94
C LEU A 24 -20.56 12.19 -4.44
N GLY A 25 -21.83 12.28 -4.84
CA GLY A 25 -22.24 12.58 -6.22
C GLY A 25 -22.22 11.39 -7.19
N ALA A 26 -21.96 10.16 -6.75
CA ALA A 26 -22.10 8.98 -7.60
C ALA A 26 -23.58 8.56 -7.74
N LYS A 27 -23.96 8.01 -8.90
CA LYS A 27 -25.35 7.61 -9.19
C LYS A 27 -25.56 6.09 -9.06
N CYS A 28 -26.56 5.68 -8.28
CA CYS A 28 -27.01 4.28 -8.27
C CYS A 28 -27.71 3.94 -9.59
N VAL A 29 -27.33 2.83 -10.23
CA VAL A 29 -27.94 2.33 -11.48
C VAL A 29 -28.60 0.95 -11.33
N PHE A 30 -28.38 0.25 -10.21
CA PHE A 30 -29.03 -1.01 -9.85
C PHE A 30 -28.85 -1.31 -8.36
N ALA A 31 -29.85 -1.93 -7.72
CA ALA A 31 -29.74 -2.43 -6.36
C ALA A 31 -30.42 -3.80 -6.21
N SER A 32 -29.97 -4.67 -5.30
CA SER A 32 -30.61 -5.95 -5.02
C SER A 32 -30.72 -6.23 -3.52
N GLU A 33 -31.93 -6.52 -3.04
CA GLU A 33 -32.23 -6.82 -1.64
C GLU A 33 -33.42 -7.80 -1.50
N LYS A 34 -33.28 -8.82 -0.66
CA LYS A 34 -34.25 -9.93 -0.55
C LYS A 34 -35.26 -9.79 0.60
N ASP A 35 -34.92 -9.14 1.71
CA ASP A 35 -35.86 -8.82 2.79
C ASP A 35 -36.86 -7.75 2.30
N SER A 36 -38.14 -8.11 2.22
CA SER A 36 -39.19 -7.24 1.64
C SER A 36 -39.42 -5.96 2.46
N HIS A 37 -39.22 -6.01 3.78
CA HIS A 37 -39.26 -4.82 4.63
C HIS A 37 -38.03 -3.94 4.41
N ALA A 38 -36.87 -4.53 4.10
CA ALA A 38 -35.67 -3.78 3.74
C ALA A 38 -35.89 -3.03 2.40
N ARG A 39 -36.43 -3.70 1.37
CA ARG A 39 -36.91 -3.04 0.14
C ARG A 39 -37.95 -1.95 0.43
N GLN A 40 -38.88 -2.16 1.36
CA GLN A 40 -39.87 -1.16 1.76
C GLN A 40 -39.22 0.10 2.36
N THR A 41 -38.23 -0.05 3.25
CA THR A 41 -37.44 1.06 3.79
C THR A 41 -36.60 1.72 2.69
N TYR A 42 -36.02 0.96 1.77
CA TYR A 42 -35.21 1.47 0.65
C TYR A 42 -36.02 2.39 -0.26
N ARG A 43 -37.17 1.90 -0.79
CA ARG A 43 -38.09 2.67 -1.66
C ARG A 43 -38.68 3.93 -1.01
N LYS A 44 -38.63 4.02 0.32
CA LYS A 44 -39.13 5.18 1.08
C LYS A 44 -38.07 6.29 1.26
N ASN A 45 -36.79 5.99 1.01
CA ASN A 45 -35.68 6.94 1.19
C ASN A 45 -34.91 7.25 -0.10
N PHE A 46 -35.03 6.41 -1.14
CA PHE A 46 -34.34 6.58 -2.43
C PHE A 46 -35.32 6.49 -3.60
N ASP A 47 -35.09 7.26 -4.66
CA ASP A 47 -35.91 7.24 -5.88
C ASP A 47 -35.63 6.01 -6.74
N THR A 48 -36.23 4.89 -6.37
CA THR A 48 -36.15 3.62 -7.11
C THR A 48 -37.03 3.61 -8.37
N THR A 49 -37.43 4.76 -8.92
CA THR A 49 -37.99 4.84 -10.28
C THR A 49 -36.89 4.98 -11.34
N GLN A 50 -35.68 5.38 -10.94
CA GLN A 50 -34.55 5.62 -11.86
C GLN A 50 -33.64 4.41 -12.11
N PHE A 51 -33.85 3.30 -11.38
CA PHE A 51 -33.04 2.08 -11.46
C PHE A 51 -33.84 0.86 -10.96
N GLU A 52 -33.44 -0.36 -11.35
CA GLU A 52 -34.07 -1.58 -10.83
C GLU A 52 -33.67 -1.82 -9.35
N LEU A 53 -34.66 -1.95 -8.47
CA LEU A 53 -34.50 -2.57 -7.15
C LEU A 53 -34.95 -4.04 -7.22
N ASN A 54 -33.99 -4.89 -7.54
CA ASN A 54 -34.11 -6.33 -7.73
C ASN A 54 -34.41 -7.07 -6.40
N GLU A 55 -35.13 -8.19 -6.47
CA GLU A 55 -35.60 -8.91 -5.27
C GLU A 55 -34.76 -10.14 -4.86
N ASP A 56 -33.92 -10.69 -5.75
CA ASP A 56 -33.07 -11.85 -5.46
C ASP A 56 -31.95 -11.93 -6.51
N ILE A 57 -30.73 -11.54 -6.13
CA ILE A 57 -29.56 -11.46 -7.03
C ILE A 57 -29.26 -12.77 -7.80
N ARG A 58 -29.77 -13.90 -7.31
CA ARG A 58 -29.63 -15.23 -7.92
C ARG A 58 -30.62 -15.49 -9.08
N LYS A 59 -31.53 -14.55 -9.36
CA LYS A 59 -32.57 -14.64 -10.41
C LYS A 59 -32.33 -13.71 -11.60
N ILE A 60 -31.29 -12.89 -11.55
CA ILE A 60 -30.86 -12.02 -12.67
C ILE A 60 -29.53 -12.55 -13.20
N ALA A 61 -29.42 -12.66 -14.52
CA ALA A 61 -28.16 -13.01 -15.16
C ALA A 61 -27.17 -11.83 -15.03
N PRO A 62 -25.88 -12.07 -14.72
CA PRO A 62 -24.89 -11.00 -14.53
C PRO A 62 -24.86 -9.97 -15.67
N GLU A 63 -25.08 -10.40 -16.91
CA GLU A 63 -25.08 -9.60 -18.13
C GLU A 63 -26.20 -8.55 -18.16
N HIS A 64 -27.35 -8.86 -17.56
CA HIS A 64 -28.53 -7.98 -17.50
C HIS A 64 -28.40 -6.86 -16.46
N ILE A 65 -27.42 -6.93 -15.54
CA ILE A 65 -27.14 -5.82 -14.64
C ILE A 65 -26.52 -4.67 -15.47
N PRO A 66 -26.94 -3.40 -15.27
CA PRO A 66 -26.38 -2.25 -15.96
C PRO A 66 -24.86 -2.13 -15.82
N ASP A 67 -24.21 -1.52 -16.82
CA ASP A 67 -22.81 -1.12 -16.72
C ASP A 67 -22.62 -0.10 -15.58
N HIS A 68 -21.53 -0.26 -14.83
CA HIS A 68 -21.27 0.55 -13.64
C HIS A 68 -19.75 0.73 -13.39
N ASP A 69 -19.36 1.87 -12.81
CA ASP A 69 -17.97 2.13 -12.43
C ASP A 69 -17.58 1.46 -11.08
N ILE A 70 -18.53 1.33 -10.13
CA ILE A 70 -18.28 0.81 -8.77
C ILE A 70 -19.31 -0.26 -8.36
N LEU A 71 -18.85 -1.39 -7.80
CA LEU A 71 -19.72 -2.38 -7.16
C LEU A 71 -19.64 -2.30 -5.64
N CYS A 72 -20.78 -2.24 -4.94
CA CYS A 72 -20.86 -2.29 -3.48
C CYS A 72 -21.58 -3.56 -3.01
N ALA A 73 -21.08 -4.23 -1.95
CA ALA A 73 -21.75 -5.41 -1.40
C ALA A 73 -21.55 -5.62 0.12
N GLY A 74 -22.66 -5.68 0.87
CA GLY A 74 -22.69 -6.04 2.30
C GLY A 74 -23.00 -7.53 2.52
N PHE A 75 -22.15 -8.42 2.02
CA PHE A 75 -22.54 -9.82 1.78
C PHE A 75 -22.57 -10.72 3.05
N PRO A 76 -23.52 -11.66 3.17
CA PRO A 76 -23.58 -12.56 4.33
C PRO A 76 -22.35 -13.47 4.48
N CYS A 77 -21.76 -13.51 5.68
CA CYS A 77 -20.65 -14.42 6.00
C CYS A 77 -21.13 -15.88 6.04
N GLN A 78 -20.66 -16.71 5.10
CA GLN A 78 -20.93 -18.15 5.05
C GLN A 78 -19.66 -18.94 4.66
N PRO A 79 -19.45 -20.16 5.21
CA PRO A 79 -18.36 -21.04 4.78
C PRO A 79 -18.47 -21.44 3.30
N PHE A 80 -17.33 -21.45 2.60
CA PHE A 80 -17.21 -22.12 1.31
C PHE A 80 -17.05 -23.63 1.54
N SER A 81 -17.98 -24.43 1.02
CA SER A 81 -17.82 -25.89 0.98
C SER A 81 -17.07 -26.32 -0.28
N GLN A 82 -16.38 -27.47 -0.23
CA GLN A 82 -15.78 -28.07 -1.43
C GLN A 82 -16.81 -28.38 -2.54
N ALA A 83 -18.08 -28.60 -2.16
CA ALA A 83 -19.18 -28.73 -3.13
C ALA A 83 -19.50 -27.38 -3.80
N GLY A 84 -19.52 -26.27 -3.05
CA GLY A 84 -19.71 -24.93 -3.60
C GLY A 84 -18.66 -24.57 -4.66
N LEU A 85 -17.39 -24.88 -4.40
CA LEU A 85 -16.28 -24.70 -5.34
C LEU A 85 -16.40 -25.52 -6.65
N LYS A 86 -17.28 -26.52 -6.70
CA LYS A 86 -17.57 -27.33 -7.91
C LYS A 86 -18.96 -27.05 -8.53
N LYS A 87 -19.88 -26.41 -7.80
CA LYS A 87 -21.30 -26.24 -8.22
C LYS A 87 -21.59 -24.95 -8.98
N GLY A 88 -20.58 -24.10 -9.24
CA GLY A 88 -20.75 -22.75 -9.78
C GLY A 88 -21.44 -22.58 -11.15
N PHE A 89 -21.85 -23.65 -11.84
CA PHE A 89 -22.41 -23.59 -13.19
C PHE A 89 -23.62 -24.49 -13.50
N GLN A 90 -24.20 -25.23 -12.53
CA GLN A 90 -25.25 -26.24 -12.86
C GLN A 90 -26.50 -26.30 -11.97
N ASP A 91 -26.45 -26.07 -10.64
CA ASP A 91 -27.61 -26.25 -9.76
C ASP A 91 -28.46 -24.97 -9.58
N GLY A 92 -28.94 -24.42 -10.70
CA GLY A 92 -29.71 -23.17 -10.78
C GLY A 92 -31.17 -23.25 -10.34
N ALA A 93 -31.48 -23.75 -9.14
CA ALA A 93 -32.81 -23.64 -8.52
C ALA A 93 -32.80 -23.77 -6.99
N ASP A 94 -32.57 -24.98 -6.48
CA ASP A 94 -33.11 -25.41 -5.19
C ASP A 94 -32.17 -25.27 -3.98
N SER A 95 -31.00 -24.65 -4.13
CA SER A 95 -30.13 -24.37 -2.97
C SER A 95 -30.39 -22.97 -2.38
N GLU A 96 -31.09 -22.92 -1.25
CA GLU A 96 -31.20 -21.70 -0.41
C GLU A 96 -29.85 -21.13 0.03
N ARG A 97 -28.79 -21.96 -0.05
CA ARG A 97 -27.42 -21.68 0.40
C ARG A 97 -26.40 -21.67 -0.74
N GLY A 98 -26.84 -21.46 -1.99
CA GLY A 98 -25.92 -21.08 -3.06
C GLY A 98 -25.13 -19.85 -2.61
N ASN A 99 -23.81 -19.99 -2.49
CA ASN A 99 -23.00 -19.04 -1.73
C ASN A 99 -22.96 -17.69 -2.46
N LEU A 100 -23.58 -16.69 -1.84
CA LEU A 100 -23.86 -15.37 -2.39
C LEU A 100 -22.62 -14.58 -2.80
N PHE A 101 -21.43 -14.98 -2.34
CA PHE A 101 -20.17 -14.41 -2.80
C PHE A 101 -19.85 -14.76 -4.26
N PHE A 102 -20.23 -15.95 -4.75
CA PHE A 102 -20.03 -16.29 -6.17
C PHE A 102 -20.82 -15.36 -7.08
N CYS A 103 -22.07 -15.02 -6.74
CA CYS A 103 -22.85 -14.03 -7.48
C CYS A 103 -22.12 -12.68 -7.61
N ILE A 104 -21.29 -12.28 -6.63
CA ILE A 104 -20.46 -11.07 -6.74
C ILE A 104 -19.33 -11.29 -7.76
N VAL A 105 -18.65 -12.43 -7.70
CA VAL A 105 -17.59 -12.82 -8.65
C VAL A 105 -18.13 -12.87 -10.08
N ASP A 106 -19.29 -13.50 -10.30
CA ASP A 106 -19.93 -13.62 -11.61
C ASP A 106 -20.23 -12.23 -12.20
N ILE A 107 -20.69 -11.28 -11.38
CA ILE A 107 -20.96 -9.89 -11.78
C ILE A 107 -19.66 -9.11 -12.02
N LEU A 108 -18.62 -9.32 -11.22
CA LEU A 108 -17.30 -8.73 -11.46
C LEU A 108 -16.67 -9.25 -12.77
N GLU A 109 -16.81 -10.54 -13.08
CA GLU A 109 -16.31 -11.16 -14.31
C GLU A 109 -17.11 -10.73 -15.55
N ALA A 110 -18.43 -10.56 -15.44
CA ALA A 110 -19.28 -10.12 -16.55
C ALA A 110 -19.23 -8.60 -16.80
N LYS A 111 -19.39 -7.78 -15.75
CA LYS A 111 -19.53 -6.31 -15.87
C LYS A 111 -18.21 -5.56 -15.77
N LYS A 112 -17.19 -6.15 -15.14
CA LYS A 112 -15.82 -5.62 -15.01
C LYS A 112 -15.75 -4.13 -14.58
N PRO A 113 -16.46 -3.72 -13.50
CA PRO A 113 -16.41 -2.34 -12.99
C PRO A 113 -14.98 -1.92 -12.63
N LYS A 114 -14.74 -0.61 -12.59
CA LYS A 114 -13.42 -0.05 -12.26
C LYS A 114 -12.96 -0.45 -10.85
N ALA A 115 -13.87 -0.44 -9.89
CA ALA A 115 -13.59 -0.75 -8.49
C ALA A 115 -14.75 -1.47 -7.77
N PHE A 116 -14.47 -1.98 -6.58
CA PHE A 116 -15.51 -2.47 -5.67
C PHE A 116 -15.21 -2.20 -4.19
N ILE A 117 -16.27 -2.15 -3.37
CA ILE A 117 -16.21 -2.12 -1.90
C ILE A 117 -17.08 -3.25 -1.33
N LEU A 118 -16.47 -4.20 -0.63
CA LEU A 118 -17.17 -5.26 0.10
C LEU A 118 -17.03 -5.05 1.62
N GLU A 119 -18.13 -5.14 2.39
CA GLU A 119 -18.12 -5.17 3.87
C GLU A 119 -18.30 -6.61 4.37
N ASN A 120 -17.61 -6.97 5.45
CA ASN A 120 -18.00 -8.13 6.25
C ASN A 120 -17.61 -8.01 7.74
N VAL A 121 -18.07 -8.96 8.55
CA VAL A 121 -17.67 -9.08 9.96
C VAL A 121 -16.17 -9.34 10.10
N ARG A 122 -15.53 -8.73 11.10
CA ARG A 122 -14.07 -8.84 11.35
C ARG A 122 -13.52 -10.26 11.44
N HIS A 123 -14.37 -11.25 11.69
CA HIS A 123 -13.97 -12.65 11.84
C HIS A 123 -13.71 -13.35 10.50
N LEU A 124 -14.21 -12.81 9.38
CA LEU A 124 -14.02 -13.39 8.03
C LEU A 124 -12.54 -13.71 7.74
N VAL A 125 -11.62 -12.82 8.12
CA VAL A 125 -10.16 -12.96 7.93
C VAL A 125 -9.59 -14.22 8.60
N ASN A 126 -10.19 -14.66 9.72
CA ASN A 126 -9.76 -15.82 10.50
C ASN A 126 -10.74 -17.01 10.36
N HIS A 127 -11.73 -16.92 9.46
CA HIS A 127 -12.80 -17.90 9.34
C HIS A 127 -12.30 -19.16 8.61
N ASP A 128 -12.62 -20.34 9.15
CA ASP A 128 -12.11 -21.63 8.69
C ASP A 128 -10.57 -21.63 8.58
N ASP A 129 -9.90 -21.24 9.67
CA ASP A 129 -8.43 -21.05 9.74
C ASP A 129 -7.86 -20.11 8.66
N GLY A 130 -8.67 -19.17 8.17
CA GLY A 130 -8.32 -18.26 7.08
C GLY A 130 -8.55 -18.82 5.67
N LYS A 131 -8.91 -20.10 5.50
CA LYS A 131 -9.17 -20.74 4.19
C LYS A 131 -10.30 -20.04 3.44
N THR A 132 -11.36 -19.66 4.15
CA THR A 132 -12.48 -18.86 3.60
C THR A 132 -11.98 -17.53 3.02
N TYR A 133 -11.06 -16.87 3.72
CA TYR A 133 -10.52 -15.57 3.32
C TYR A 133 -9.53 -15.67 2.15
N ALA A 134 -8.63 -16.66 2.17
CA ALA A 134 -7.72 -16.94 1.07
C ALA A 134 -8.47 -17.31 -0.22
N THR A 135 -9.60 -18.04 -0.10
CA THR A 135 -10.48 -18.37 -1.23
C THR A 135 -11.09 -17.10 -1.84
N ILE A 136 -11.59 -16.18 -1.01
CA ILE A 136 -12.12 -14.88 -1.45
C ILE A 136 -11.07 -14.08 -2.24
N LEU A 137 -9.86 -13.92 -1.71
CA LEU A 137 -8.79 -13.21 -2.41
C LEU A 137 -8.40 -13.88 -3.73
N THR A 138 -8.35 -15.22 -3.76
CA THR A 138 -8.04 -15.99 -4.98
C THR A 138 -9.10 -15.81 -6.07
N LEU A 139 -10.38 -15.71 -5.70
CA LEU A 139 -11.48 -15.49 -6.65
C LEU A 139 -11.49 -14.06 -7.19
N LEU A 140 -11.25 -13.06 -6.34
CA LEU A 140 -11.19 -11.65 -6.77
C LEU A 140 -9.96 -11.36 -7.65
N ASP A 141 -8.83 -12.01 -7.39
CA ASP A 141 -7.65 -11.94 -8.27
C ASP A 141 -7.95 -12.51 -9.67
N LYS A 142 -8.62 -13.68 -9.73
CA LYS A 142 -9.07 -14.31 -10.99
C LYS A 142 -10.08 -13.47 -11.76
N ALA A 143 -11.02 -12.84 -11.06
CA ALA A 143 -11.96 -11.89 -11.65
C ALA A 143 -11.30 -10.62 -12.22
N GLY A 144 -9.98 -10.44 -12.00
CA GLY A 144 -9.18 -9.39 -12.63
C GLY A 144 -8.90 -8.19 -11.73
N TYR A 145 -8.92 -8.34 -10.40
CA TYR A 145 -8.77 -7.23 -9.46
C TYR A 145 -7.51 -7.35 -8.58
N VAL A 146 -6.89 -6.22 -8.27
CA VAL A 146 -5.94 -6.07 -7.15
C VAL A 146 -6.74 -5.65 -5.93
N VAL A 147 -6.57 -6.36 -4.81
CA VAL A 147 -7.42 -6.20 -3.61
C VAL A 147 -6.60 -5.81 -2.39
N GLN A 148 -6.98 -4.69 -1.78
CA GLN A 148 -6.51 -4.26 -0.46
C GLN A 148 -7.60 -4.51 0.59
N HIS A 149 -7.21 -4.72 1.84
CA HIS A 149 -8.16 -4.97 2.93
C HIS A 149 -7.72 -4.33 4.23
N GLN A 150 -8.68 -3.94 5.07
CA GLN A 150 -8.39 -3.48 6.43
C GLN A 150 -9.57 -3.73 7.37
N VAL A 151 -9.27 -4.03 8.64
CA VAL A 151 -10.29 -4.07 9.70
C VAL A 151 -10.44 -2.66 10.29
N LEU A 152 -11.56 -2.00 9.98
CA LEU A 152 -11.90 -0.66 10.43
C LEU A 152 -12.91 -0.71 11.57
N LYS A 153 -12.87 0.28 12.48
CA LYS A 153 -13.89 0.50 13.51
C LYS A 153 -14.58 1.83 13.23
N ALA A 154 -15.89 1.91 13.43
CA ALA A 154 -16.59 3.20 13.35
C ALA A 154 -16.01 4.26 14.32
N SER A 155 -15.54 3.83 15.50
CA SER A 155 -14.80 4.68 16.46
C SER A 155 -13.44 5.20 15.99
N ASP A 156 -12.89 4.71 14.88
CA ASP A 156 -11.68 5.26 14.24
C ASP A 156 -12.01 6.40 13.25
N TYR A 157 -13.31 6.68 13.01
CA TYR A 157 -13.83 7.67 12.05
C TYR A 157 -14.88 8.59 12.70
N ASN A 158 -14.62 9.04 13.93
CA ASN A 158 -15.48 9.92 14.73
C ASN A 158 -16.95 9.46 14.96
N VAL A 159 -17.24 8.16 14.83
CA VAL A 159 -18.57 7.60 15.17
C VAL A 159 -18.46 6.83 16.49
N PRO A 160 -19.26 7.14 17.54
CA PRO A 160 -19.12 6.53 18.87
C PRO A 160 -19.65 5.09 18.97
N GLN A 161 -19.25 4.21 18.06
CA GLN A 161 -19.67 2.82 18.00
C GLN A 161 -18.46 1.88 17.85
N HIS A 162 -18.34 0.91 18.76
CA HIS A 162 -17.43 -0.22 18.63
C HIS A 162 -18.00 -1.25 17.64
N ARG A 163 -17.93 -0.92 16.36
CA ARG A 163 -18.28 -1.80 15.22
C ARG A 163 -17.04 -2.06 14.37
N PRO A 164 -16.22 -3.08 14.71
CA PRO A 164 -15.16 -3.56 13.85
C PRO A 164 -15.72 -4.36 12.67
N ARG A 165 -15.26 -4.05 11.46
CA ARG A 165 -15.63 -4.70 10.19
C ARG A 165 -14.40 -4.80 9.30
N VAL A 166 -14.31 -5.87 8.50
CA VAL A 166 -13.33 -5.94 7.42
C VAL A 166 -13.95 -5.30 6.18
N PHE A 167 -13.19 -4.44 5.52
CA PHE A 167 -13.51 -3.93 4.20
C PHE A 167 -12.50 -4.50 3.21
N LEU A 168 -12.98 -5.00 2.07
CA LEU A 168 -12.17 -5.35 0.93
C LEU A 168 -12.43 -4.32 -0.16
N VAL A 169 -11.38 -3.65 -0.61
CA VAL A 169 -11.42 -2.64 -1.67
C VAL A 169 -10.61 -3.19 -2.84
N GLY A 170 -11.25 -3.32 -3.99
CA GLY A 170 -10.63 -3.86 -5.20
C GLY A 170 -10.60 -2.83 -6.33
N PHE A 171 -9.51 -2.85 -7.09
CA PHE A 171 -9.36 -2.08 -8.33
C PHE A 171 -8.97 -3.01 -9.48
N LYS A 172 -9.57 -2.79 -10.65
CA LYS A 172 -9.35 -3.62 -11.83
C LYS A 172 -7.89 -3.53 -12.29
N LYS A 173 -7.29 -4.66 -12.68
CA LYS A 173 -5.85 -4.83 -12.95
C LYS A 173 -5.29 -3.97 -14.09
N ASP A 174 -6.15 -3.41 -14.95
CA ASP A 174 -5.78 -2.49 -16.03
C ASP A 174 -5.56 -1.04 -15.55
N ILE A 175 -6.29 -0.62 -14.51
CA ILE A 175 -6.15 0.71 -13.90
C ILE A 175 -5.41 0.71 -12.56
N SER A 176 -5.24 -0.46 -11.91
CA SER A 176 -4.65 -0.53 -10.56
C SER A 176 -3.20 0.00 -10.45
N SER A 177 -2.46 0.06 -11.56
CA SER A 177 -1.13 0.69 -11.63
C SER A 177 -1.16 2.22 -11.57
N GLN A 178 -2.32 2.83 -11.80
CA GLN A 178 -2.56 4.28 -11.77
C GLN A 178 -3.17 4.73 -10.43
N ILE A 179 -3.45 3.80 -9.51
CA ILE A 179 -4.20 4.03 -8.27
C ILE A 179 -3.29 3.80 -7.06
N SER A 180 -3.14 4.83 -6.22
CA SER A 180 -2.37 4.80 -4.97
C SER A 180 -3.30 4.76 -3.75
N PHE A 181 -4.29 3.85 -3.78
CA PHE A 181 -5.29 3.76 -2.73
C PHE A 181 -4.68 3.35 -1.39
N ASN A 182 -5.07 4.07 -0.36
CA ASN A 182 -4.82 3.75 1.04
C ASN A 182 -6.14 3.91 1.79
N PHE A 183 -6.41 3.07 2.78
CA PHE A 183 -7.61 3.24 3.61
C PHE A 183 -7.55 4.58 4.35
N PRO A 184 -8.70 5.28 4.51
CA PRO A 184 -8.72 6.64 5.04
C PRO A 184 -8.08 6.72 6.44
N PRO A 185 -7.34 7.80 6.73
CA PRO A 185 -6.65 7.97 8.02
C PRO A 185 -7.65 8.08 9.17
N LYS A 186 -7.20 7.72 10.38
CA LYS A 186 -8.04 7.78 11.58
C LYS A 186 -8.35 9.21 11.99
N MET A 187 -9.61 9.44 12.36
CA MET A 187 -10.09 10.71 12.90
C MET A 187 -10.13 10.63 14.44
N PRO A 188 -9.84 11.72 15.17
CA PRO A 188 -10.06 11.78 16.61
C PRO A 188 -11.56 11.65 16.91
N LEU A 189 -11.89 10.98 18.02
CA LEU A 189 -13.27 10.88 18.50
C LEU A 189 -13.62 12.13 19.30
N THR A 190 -14.40 13.04 18.70
CA THR A 190 -14.99 14.22 19.33
C THR A 190 -16.49 14.08 19.56
N TYR A 191 -17.18 13.24 18.77
CA TYR A 191 -18.61 12.94 18.90
C TYR A 191 -18.81 11.64 19.69
N THR A 192 -19.53 11.70 20.81
CA THR A 192 -19.62 10.61 21.81
C THR A 192 -21.05 10.09 21.99
N MET A 193 -21.23 9.02 22.79
CA MET A 193 -22.57 8.59 23.18
C MET A 193 -23.37 9.67 23.92
N SER A 194 -22.74 10.64 24.58
CA SER A 194 -23.45 11.75 25.22
C SER A 194 -24.19 12.59 24.18
N ASP A 195 -23.55 12.80 23.02
CA ASP A 195 -24.08 13.54 21.87
C ASP A 195 -25.07 12.70 21.05
N ILE A 196 -24.97 11.36 21.10
CA ILE A 196 -26.01 10.46 20.58
C ILE A 196 -27.31 10.59 21.39
N PHE A 197 -27.20 10.63 22.72
CA PHE A 197 -28.33 10.70 23.65
C PHE A 197 -28.83 12.13 23.94
N ASN A 198 -28.09 13.17 23.52
CA ASN A 198 -28.25 14.57 23.92
C ASN A 198 -28.27 14.77 25.45
N ALA A 199 -27.50 13.96 26.19
CA ALA A 199 -27.41 13.97 27.65
C ALA A 199 -26.12 13.27 28.11
N PRO A 200 -25.53 13.62 29.27
CA PRO A 200 -24.29 12.99 29.76
C PRO A 200 -24.41 11.47 29.87
N CYS A 201 -23.58 10.74 29.12
CA CYS A 201 -23.51 9.28 29.12
C CYS A 201 -22.14 8.84 29.66
N GLU A 202 -22.12 7.95 30.66
CA GLU A 202 -20.87 7.48 31.29
C GLU A 202 -19.88 6.85 30.29
N LYS A 203 -20.43 6.22 29.25
CA LYS A 203 -19.66 5.42 28.29
C LYS A 203 -19.55 6.13 26.95
N GLN A 204 -18.39 6.73 26.66
CA GLN A 204 -18.13 7.50 25.44
C GLN A 204 -18.39 6.74 24.12
N ILE A 205 -18.19 5.42 24.09
CA ILE A 205 -18.32 4.56 22.89
C ILE A 205 -19.32 3.42 23.13
N GLY A 206 -20.39 3.39 22.33
CA GLY A 206 -21.40 2.33 22.33
C GLY A 206 -20.93 1.03 21.67
N PHE A 207 -21.75 -0.01 21.76
CA PHE A 207 -21.46 -1.31 21.14
C PHE A 207 -22.14 -1.46 19.76
N THR A 208 -21.78 -2.50 18.99
CA THR A 208 -22.47 -2.81 17.73
C THR A 208 -23.93 -3.16 18.03
N LEU A 209 -24.87 -2.49 17.35
CA LEU A 209 -26.30 -2.74 17.51
C LEU A 209 -26.66 -4.23 17.31
N ARG A 210 -27.61 -4.74 18.10
CA ARG A 210 -28.26 -6.06 17.94
C ARG A 210 -27.39 -7.32 18.10
N VAL A 211 -26.12 -7.20 18.50
CA VAL A 211 -25.22 -8.35 18.70
C VAL A 211 -25.39 -9.04 20.08
N GLY A 212 -26.05 -8.38 21.04
CA GLY A 212 -26.31 -8.95 22.38
C GLY A 212 -27.32 -8.13 23.18
N GLY A 213 -27.45 -8.42 24.48
CA GLY A 213 -28.12 -7.56 25.46
C GLY A 213 -29.62 -7.77 25.72
N LYS A 214 -30.35 -8.53 24.89
CA LYS A 214 -31.79 -8.77 25.10
C LYS A 214 -32.02 -9.58 26.40
N GLY A 215 -32.39 -8.89 27.48
CA GLY A 215 -32.61 -9.48 28.80
C GLY A 215 -31.38 -9.49 29.72
N SER A 216 -30.28 -8.84 29.32
CA SER A 216 -29.11 -8.64 30.18
C SER A 216 -29.24 -7.36 31.01
N PRO A 217 -29.01 -7.39 32.34
CA PRO A 217 -28.85 -6.20 33.17
C PRO A 217 -27.72 -5.27 32.67
N ILE A 218 -27.78 -3.99 33.04
CA ILE A 218 -26.81 -2.95 32.64
C ILE A 218 -25.34 -3.37 32.88
N ASP A 219 -25.04 -4.07 33.96
CA ASP A 219 -23.69 -4.47 34.39
C ASP A 219 -23.26 -5.88 33.90
N ASP A 220 -24.10 -6.59 33.14
CA ASP A 220 -23.75 -7.86 32.50
C ASP A 220 -22.80 -7.61 31.32
N ARG A 221 -21.69 -8.36 31.22
CA ARG A 221 -20.76 -8.34 30.07
C ARG A 221 -21.43 -8.59 28.69
N ARG A 222 -22.66 -9.11 28.68
CA ARG A 222 -23.50 -9.34 27.50
C ARG A 222 -24.45 -8.19 27.18
N ASN A 223 -24.54 -7.14 28.01
CA ASN A 223 -25.32 -5.93 27.71
C ASN A 223 -24.69 -5.11 26.58
N TRP A 224 -25.38 -5.03 25.45
CA TRP A 224 -24.99 -4.24 24.27
C TRP A 224 -26.05 -3.19 23.88
N GLU A 225 -27.11 -3.00 24.67
CA GLU A 225 -28.26 -2.14 24.36
C GLU A 225 -28.63 -1.12 25.45
N PHE A 226 -28.20 -1.29 26.70
CA PHE A 226 -28.49 -0.38 27.83
C PHE A 226 -27.27 0.45 28.23
N TYR A 227 -27.52 1.71 28.61
CA TYR A 227 -26.53 2.74 28.92
C TYR A 227 -26.96 3.53 30.17
N ARG A 228 -26.00 4.01 30.95
CA ARG A 228 -26.24 4.96 32.05
C ARG A 228 -26.13 6.39 31.49
N VAL A 229 -27.24 7.12 31.51
CA VAL A 229 -27.44 8.42 30.84
C VAL A 229 -28.17 9.36 31.80
N ALA A 230 -27.55 10.48 32.15
CA ALA A 230 -28.02 11.43 33.18
C ALA A 230 -28.35 10.75 34.54
N GLY A 231 -27.66 9.65 34.87
CA GLY A 231 -27.90 8.84 36.07
C GLY A 231 -28.92 7.69 35.89
N GLU A 232 -29.73 7.69 34.83
CA GLU A 232 -30.73 6.67 34.57
C GLU A 232 -30.25 5.57 33.61
N VAL A 233 -30.79 4.35 33.75
CA VAL A 233 -30.53 3.24 32.83
C VAL A 233 -31.48 3.32 31.64
N ARG A 234 -31.01 3.89 30.52
CA ARG A 234 -31.76 4.00 29.27
C ARG A 234 -31.33 2.91 28.28
N ARG A 235 -32.31 2.29 27.61
CA ARG A 235 -32.06 1.45 26.42
C ARG A 235 -31.92 2.35 25.20
N ILE A 236 -31.03 1.97 24.28
CA ILE A 236 -30.90 2.66 23.00
C ILE A 236 -32.19 2.60 22.17
N GLY A 237 -32.70 3.76 21.77
CA GLY A 237 -33.88 3.90 20.92
C GLY A 237 -33.53 3.93 19.43
N LEU A 238 -34.56 4.08 18.59
CA LEU A 238 -34.39 4.12 17.14
C LEU A 238 -33.60 5.37 16.69
N SER A 239 -33.88 6.54 17.25
CA SER A 239 -33.21 7.80 16.88
C SER A 239 -31.73 7.80 17.26
N GLU A 240 -31.40 7.32 18.46
CA GLU A 240 -30.01 7.12 18.87
C GLU A 240 -29.29 6.09 17.97
N ALA A 241 -29.97 5.00 17.59
CA ALA A 241 -29.44 4.00 16.68
C ALA A 241 -29.23 4.53 15.24
N LYS A 242 -30.08 5.42 14.72
CA LYS A 242 -29.86 6.09 13.42
C LYS A 242 -28.56 6.89 13.44
N ARG A 243 -28.39 7.76 14.45
CA ARG A 243 -27.18 8.59 14.62
C ARG A 243 -25.92 7.75 14.82
N MET A 244 -25.99 6.67 15.61
CA MET A 244 -24.86 5.74 15.78
C MET A 244 -24.46 4.97 14.51
N MET A 245 -25.36 4.86 13.53
CA MET A 245 -25.07 4.29 12.21
C MET A 245 -24.83 5.38 11.14
N THR A 246 -24.83 6.66 11.53
CA THR A 246 -24.65 7.85 10.67
C THR A 246 -25.67 8.01 9.54
N TYR A 247 -26.92 7.58 9.80
CA TYR A 247 -28.08 7.93 8.98
C TYR A 247 -28.64 9.30 9.39
N PRO A 248 -29.12 10.14 8.44
CA PRO A 248 -29.68 11.44 8.76
C PRO A 248 -31.00 11.32 9.53
N ASP A 249 -31.34 12.37 10.30
CA ASP A 249 -32.58 12.38 11.08
C ASP A 249 -33.84 12.42 10.18
N SER A 250 -33.72 12.80 8.91
CA SER A 250 -34.76 12.66 7.88
C SER A 250 -35.01 11.22 7.39
N PHE A 251 -34.09 10.26 7.62
CA PHE A 251 -34.23 8.90 7.10
C PHE A 251 -35.40 8.16 7.79
N GLU A 252 -36.38 7.72 7.01
CA GLU A 252 -37.64 7.15 7.49
C GLU A 252 -37.64 5.62 7.51
N PHE A 253 -38.39 5.04 8.45
CA PHE A 253 -38.58 3.60 8.59
C PHE A 253 -40.08 3.26 8.53
N PRO A 254 -40.63 2.85 7.37
CA PRO A 254 -42.05 2.53 7.18
C PRO A 254 -42.43 1.13 7.73
N VAL A 255 -41.76 0.71 8.80
CA VAL A 255 -41.76 -0.65 9.35
C VAL A 255 -41.82 -0.60 10.89
N SER A 256 -42.11 -1.72 11.55
CA SER A 256 -42.11 -1.75 13.02
C SER A 256 -40.75 -1.34 13.60
N LYS A 257 -40.74 -0.71 14.78
CA LYS A 257 -39.50 -0.31 15.50
C LYS A 257 -38.53 -1.50 15.67
N THR A 258 -39.06 -2.72 15.84
CA THR A 258 -38.26 -3.96 15.92
C THR A 258 -37.56 -4.30 14.60
N GLN A 259 -38.24 -4.14 13.46
CA GLN A 259 -37.66 -4.37 12.13
C GLN A 259 -36.69 -3.25 11.74
N ALA A 260 -36.99 -2.00 12.07
CA ALA A 260 -36.07 -0.87 11.90
C ALA A 260 -34.74 -1.10 12.66
N MET A 261 -34.80 -1.56 13.90
CA MET A 261 -33.61 -1.91 14.68
C MET A 261 -32.86 -3.14 14.13
N LYS A 262 -33.55 -4.12 13.51
CA LYS A 262 -32.91 -5.23 12.76
C LYS A 262 -32.15 -4.68 11.55
N GLN A 263 -32.78 -3.80 10.77
CA GLN A 263 -32.19 -3.19 9.58
C GLN A 263 -30.93 -2.37 9.92
N LEU A 264 -30.99 -1.50 10.94
CA LEU A 264 -29.83 -0.74 11.41
C LEU A 264 -28.71 -1.63 11.99
N GLY A 265 -29.04 -2.75 12.61
CA GLY A 265 -28.05 -3.74 13.06
C GLY A 265 -27.27 -4.37 11.90
N ASN A 266 -27.98 -4.75 10.85
CA ASN A 266 -27.39 -5.38 9.67
C ASN A 266 -26.63 -4.38 8.79
N SER A 267 -27.14 -3.16 8.64
CA SER A 267 -26.54 -2.08 7.83
C SER A 267 -25.05 -1.85 8.09
N VAL A 268 -24.30 -1.47 7.06
CA VAL A 268 -22.99 -0.81 7.18
C VAL A 268 -23.11 0.50 7.96
N CYS A 269 -21.99 0.99 8.52
CA CYS A 269 -21.90 2.33 9.08
C CYS A 269 -21.58 3.32 7.96
N VAL A 270 -22.51 4.24 7.68
CA VAL A 270 -22.48 5.08 6.46
C VAL A 270 -21.19 5.92 6.39
N GLU A 271 -20.75 6.54 7.49
CA GLU A 271 -19.53 7.36 7.51
C GLU A 271 -18.25 6.56 7.20
N VAL A 272 -18.14 5.31 7.68
CA VAL A 272 -16.97 4.47 7.36
C VAL A 272 -16.93 4.14 5.88
N VAL A 273 -18.10 3.90 5.27
CA VAL A 273 -18.21 3.71 3.81
C VAL A 273 -17.94 5.01 3.07
N ARG A 274 -18.46 6.15 3.54
CA ARG A 274 -18.27 7.49 2.95
C ARG A 274 -16.78 7.87 2.88
N GLN A 275 -16.02 7.60 3.94
CA GLN A 275 -14.57 7.84 3.96
C GLN A 275 -13.79 6.90 3.02
N ILE A 276 -14.20 5.63 2.86
CA ILE A 276 -13.60 4.72 1.86
C ILE A 276 -13.94 5.17 0.44
N ALA A 277 -15.23 5.41 0.20
CA ALA A 277 -15.78 5.77 -1.10
C ALA A 277 -15.23 7.12 -1.60
N LYS A 278 -15.00 8.08 -0.70
CA LYS A 278 -14.33 9.35 -1.02
C LYS A 278 -12.95 9.11 -1.63
N VAL A 279 -12.06 8.41 -0.93
CA VAL A 279 -10.71 8.14 -1.43
C VAL A 279 -10.73 7.31 -2.72
N MET A 280 -11.68 6.36 -2.84
CA MET A 280 -11.89 5.62 -4.09
C MET A 280 -12.32 6.52 -5.25
N ILE A 281 -13.31 7.38 -5.05
CA ILE A 281 -13.87 8.28 -6.07
C ILE A 281 -12.83 9.30 -6.52
N GLU A 282 -12.06 9.87 -5.59
CA GLU A 282 -10.93 10.77 -5.89
C GLU A 282 -9.89 10.09 -6.80
N GLN A 283 -9.55 8.81 -6.55
CA GLN A 283 -8.66 8.06 -7.43
C GLN A 283 -9.29 7.76 -8.80
N LEU A 284 -10.55 7.32 -8.85
CA LEU A 284 -11.23 6.99 -10.11
C LEU A 284 -11.48 8.22 -11.01
N GLN A 285 -11.80 9.37 -10.42
CA GLN A 285 -11.93 10.64 -11.13
C GLN A 285 -10.57 11.13 -11.63
N SER A 286 -9.50 10.98 -10.84
CA SER A 286 -8.15 11.34 -11.28
C SER A 286 -7.71 10.59 -12.56
N ILE A 287 -8.20 9.36 -12.78
CA ILE A 287 -7.97 8.62 -14.04
C ILE A 287 -8.82 9.18 -15.19
N ASP A 288 -10.11 9.44 -14.98
CA ASP A 288 -11.01 9.91 -16.05
C ASP A 288 -10.72 11.35 -16.50
N GLU A 289 -10.14 12.19 -15.64
CA GLU A 289 -9.87 13.60 -15.94
C GLU A 289 -8.51 13.83 -16.63
N HIS A 290 -7.58 12.87 -16.59
CA HIS A 290 -6.25 13.02 -17.22
C HIS A 290 -6.23 12.69 -18.72
N LYS A 291 -6.72 13.66 -19.51
CA LYS A 291 -5.85 14.17 -20.60
C LYS A 291 -4.93 15.25 -19.99
N PRO A 292 -3.70 15.45 -20.51
CA PRO A 292 -2.62 16.03 -19.71
C PRO A 292 -2.76 17.54 -19.49
N SER A 293 -3.00 17.96 -18.24
CA SER A 293 -2.60 19.27 -17.70
C SER A 293 -2.80 19.40 -16.17
N GLU A 294 -1.77 19.91 -15.48
CA GLU A 294 -1.80 20.58 -14.16
C GLU A 294 -2.02 19.79 -12.84
N ILE A 295 -0.91 19.16 -12.40
CA ILE A 295 -0.25 19.45 -11.10
C ILE A 295 -1.10 19.38 -9.81
N ILE A 296 -0.99 18.25 -9.12
CA ILE A 296 -0.96 18.26 -7.64
C ILE A 296 0.47 18.64 -7.21
N GLN A 297 0.61 19.60 -6.30
CA GLN A 297 1.91 20.12 -5.87
C GLN A 297 2.88 19.02 -5.39
N LYS A 298 3.97 18.82 -6.13
CA LYS A 298 5.12 17.99 -5.78
C LYS A 298 6.37 18.86 -5.68
N THR A 299 7.37 18.42 -4.91
CA THR A 299 8.62 19.16 -4.75
C THR A 299 9.47 19.04 -6.03
N PRO A 300 9.87 20.16 -6.67
CA PRO A 300 10.55 20.14 -7.96
C PRO A 300 11.95 19.48 -7.91
N ILE A 301 12.19 18.57 -8.87
CA ILE A 301 13.51 17.98 -9.19
C ILE A 301 14.44 19.08 -9.77
N LYS A 302 15.75 18.82 -9.85
CA LYS A 302 16.74 19.73 -10.47
C LYS A 302 17.64 19.01 -11.47
N CYS A 303 17.31 19.10 -12.75
CA CYS A 303 18.12 18.61 -13.88
C CYS A 303 18.81 19.77 -14.60
N ASN A 304 19.99 19.52 -15.18
CA ASN A 304 20.76 20.52 -15.91
C ASN A 304 20.44 20.54 -17.42
N LYS A 305 20.81 21.63 -18.10
CA LYS A 305 20.43 21.90 -19.50
C LYS A 305 21.06 20.93 -20.51
N GLY A 306 22.21 20.32 -20.18
CA GLY A 306 22.85 19.28 -21.00
C GLY A 306 22.10 17.95 -20.93
N GLU A 307 21.87 17.44 -19.72
CA GLU A 307 21.15 16.17 -19.44
C GLU A 307 19.80 16.10 -20.19
N LEU A 308 19.02 17.18 -20.11
CA LEU A 308 17.73 17.25 -20.80
C LEU A 308 17.86 17.44 -22.32
N SER A 309 18.94 18.06 -22.81
CA SER A 309 19.19 18.17 -24.26
C SER A 309 19.52 16.82 -24.90
N GLU A 310 20.24 15.94 -24.20
CA GLU A 310 20.54 14.57 -24.65
C GLU A 310 19.27 13.71 -24.69
N ILE A 311 18.45 13.77 -23.63
CA ILE A 311 17.16 13.07 -23.56
C ILE A 311 16.21 13.56 -24.65
N TYR A 312 16.10 14.88 -24.85
CA TYR A 312 15.31 15.48 -25.93
C TYR A 312 15.79 15.02 -27.32
N ALA A 313 17.10 15.00 -27.56
CA ALA A 313 17.66 14.55 -28.84
C ALA A 313 17.30 13.08 -29.14
N LEU A 314 17.40 12.20 -28.14
CA LEU A 314 17.01 10.79 -28.27
C LEU A 314 15.52 10.63 -28.55
N LEU A 315 14.65 11.24 -27.74
CA LEU A 315 13.20 11.17 -27.88
C LEU A 315 12.73 11.74 -29.22
N LYS A 316 13.29 12.88 -29.64
CA LYS A 316 13.01 13.50 -30.94
C LYS A 316 13.42 12.60 -32.10
N LEU A 317 14.57 11.93 -32.00
CA LEU A 317 15.08 11.03 -33.04
C LEU A 317 14.24 9.75 -33.15
N ILE A 318 13.74 9.20 -32.04
CA ILE A 318 12.76 8.09 -32.03
C ILE A 318 11.44 8.49 -32.71
N HIS A 319 10.94 9.70 -32.41
CA HIS A 319 9.67 10.21 -32.93
C HIS A 319 9.74 10.58 -34.41
N GLN A 320 10.71 11.43 -34.79
CA GLN A 320 10.80 12.02 -36.13
C GLN A 320 11.53 11.14 -37.14
N ARG A 321 12.45 10.26 -36.68
CA ARG A 321 13.27 9.32 -37.47
C ARG A 321 14.11 9.94 -38.61
N ILE A 322 14.06 11.25 -38.81
CA ILE A 322 14.69 11.97 -39.91
C ILE A 322 15.56 13.09 -39.34
N LEU A 323 16.80 13.17 -39.82
CA LEU A 323 17.74 14.26 -39.52
C LEU A 323 18.04 15.03 -40.83
N PRO A 324 17.56 16.28 -41.00
CA PRO A 324 17.96 17.09 -42.15
C PRO A 324 19.44 17.50 -42.03
N TYR A 325 20.14 17.59 -43.16
CA TYR A 325 21.49 18.14 -43.19
C TYR A 325 21.49 19.64 -42.90
N GLY A 326 22.55 20.12 -42.27
CA GLY A 326 22.81 21.56 -42.06
C GLY A 326 23.81 22.11 -43.07
N ASP A 327 23.58 23.32 -43.58
CA ASP A 327 24.59 24.10 -44.29
C ASP A 327 25.67 24.65 -43.33
N SER A 328 26.65 25.39 -43.86
CA SER A 328 27.71 26.03 -43.05
C SER A 328 27.21 27.15 -42.11
N TYR A 329 25.91 27.43 -42.10
CA TYR A 329 25.21 28.35 -41.21
C TYR A 329 24.16 27.63 -40.34
N ALA A 330 24.21 26.30 -40.28
CA ALA A 330 23.29 25.41 -39.57
C ALA A 330 21.81 25.53 -39.99
N LYS A 331 21.52 25.97 -41.21
CA LYS A 331 20.18 25.92 -41.82
C LYS A 331 19.94 24.56 -42.46
N ALA A 332 18.73 24.03 -42.30
CA ALA A 332 18.34 22.78 -42.94
C ALA A 332 18.39 22.88 -44.47
N THR A 333 19.08 21.95 -45.13
CA THR A 333 19.04 21.78 -46.59
C THR A 333 17.84 20.91 -47.01
N GLN A 334 17.74 20.55 -48.29
CA GLN A 334 16.74 19.59 -48.76
C GLN A 334 17.17 18.13 -48.51
N ASP A 335 18.44 17.90 -48.18
CA ASP A 335 19.01 16.57 -47.96
C ASP A 335 18.70 16.06 -46.55
N GLN A 336 18.45 14.74 -46.43
CA GLN A 336 17.97 14.14 -45.18
C GLN A 336 18.59 12.76 -44.94
N VAL A 337 18.90 12.47 -43.68
CA VAL A 337 19.28 11.13 -43.19
C VAL A 337 18.07 10.49 -42.53
N LEU A 338 17.59 9.37 -43.10
CA LEU A 338 16.60 8.51 -42.44
C LEU A 338 17.32 7.62 -41.41
N VAL A 339 17.05 7.85 -40.12
CA VAL A 339 17.57 7.04 -39.02
C VAL A 339 16.68 5.82 -38.84
N THR A 340 17.00 4.77 -39.59
CA THR A 340 16.31 3.47 -39.52
C THR A 340 16.58 2.70 -38.24
N LYS A 341 17.62 3.05 -37.47
CA LYS A 341 18.13 2.22 -36.38
C LYS A 341 18.99 3.02 -35.39
N ILE A 342 18.79 2.84 -34.09
CA ILE A 342 19.65 3.39 -33.03
C ILE A 342 20.51 2.25 -32.47
N HIS A 343 21.83 2.37 -32.59
CA HIS A 343 22.76 1.45 -31.94
C HIS A 343 23.04 1.91 -30.50
N THR A 344 22.67 1.10 -29.51
CA THR A 344 23.16 1.25 -28.13
C THR A 344 24.29 0.25 -27.87
N ALA A 345 25.03 0.40 -26.78
CA ALA A 345 26.16 -0.48 -26.45
C ALA A 345 25.80 -1.97 -26.23
N THR A 346 24.50 -2.34 -26.16
CA THR A 346 24.06 -3.71 -25.88
C THR A 346 22.92 -4.23 -26.76
N LYS A 347 22.14 -3.34 -27.40
CA LYS A 347 21.08 -3.72 -28.35
C LYS A 347 20.82 -2.59 -29.36
N ASP A 348 20.45 -2.97 -30.57
CA ASP A 348 19.90 -2.04 -31.54
C ASP A 348 18.39 -1.83 -31.31
N ILE A 349 17.94 -0.57 -31.41
CA ILE A 349 16.52 -0.19 -31.51
C ILE A 349 16.22 -0.02 -33.00
N ASP A 350 15.40 -0.90 -33.56
CA ASP A 350 15.00 -0.83 -34.96
C ASP A 350 13.83 0.18 -35.12
N LEU A 351 14.10 1.29 -35.80
CA LEU A 351 13.13 2.34 -36.11
C LEU A 351 12.52 2.19 -37.51
N THR A 352 12.69 1.05 -38.19
CA THR A 352 11.86 0.70 -39.37
C THR A 352 10.52 0.10 -38.94
N GLN A 353 10.45 -0.46 -37.73
CA GLN A 353 9.23 -1.04 -37.18
C GLN A 353 8.19 0.04 -36.83
N SER A 354 6.92 -0.32 -36.82
CA SER A 354 5.81 0.52 -36.34
C SER A 354 5.64 0.46 -34.82
N GLU A 355 6.10 -0.64 -34.20
CA GLU A 355 5.83 -0.99 -32.80
C GLU A 355 7.10 -1.52 -32.13
N ILE A 356 7.30 -1.17 -30.85
CA ILE A 356 8.24 -1.86 -29.96
C ILE A 356 7.61 -3.17 -29.51
N GLU A 357 8.19 -4.30 -29.92
CA GLU A 357 7.79 -5.62 -29.46
C GLU A 357 8.45 -5.97 -28.10
N ILE A 358 7.61 -6.15 -27.08
CA ILE A 358 7.99 -6.52 -25.72
C ILE A 358 7.69 -8.01 -25.53
N PHE A 359 8.73 -8.79 -25.22
CA PHE A 359 8.64 -10.23 -25.00
C PHE A 359 8.78 -10.57 -23.52
N ALA A 360 7.96 -11.50 -23.03
CA ALA A 360 8.10 -12.12 -21.71
C ALA A 360 8.18 -13.64 -21.88
N ASN A 361 9.10 -14.30 -21.17
CA ASN A 361 9.32 -15.75 -21.26
C ASN A 361 9.51 -16.26 -22.72
N HIS A 362 10.19 -15.48 -23.56
CA HIS A 362 10.36 -15.69 -25.02
C HIS A 362 9.08 -15.65 -25.88
N HIS A 363 7.91 -15.40 -25.29
CA HIS A 363 6.67 -15.12 -26.01
C HIS A 363 6.45 -13.61 -26.16
N LEU A 364 5.81 -13.18 -27.24
CA LEU A 364 5.41 -11.78 -27.41
C LEU A 364 4.33 -11.45 -26.36
N ALA A 365 4.63 -10.52 -25.45
CA ALA A 365 3.76 -10.17 -24.32
C ALA A 365 2.97 -8.88 -24.57
N ARG A 366 3.56 -7.91 -25.28
CA ARG A 366 2.91 -6.66 -25.67
C ARG A 366 3.58 -6.07 -26.90
N LYS A 367 2.83 -5.34 -27.70
CA LYS A 367 3.36 -4.36 -28.65
C LYS A 367 3.01 -2.95 -28.19
N ILE A 368 3.92 -1.99 -28.40
CA ILE A 368 3.68 -0.56 -28.14
C ILE A 368 4.02 0.20 -29.42
N PRO A 369 3.05 0.80 -30.13
CA PRO A 369 3.32 1.67 -31.27
C PRO A 369 4.39 2.72 -30.93
N LEU A 370 5.38 2.91 -31.80
CA LEU A 370 6.51 3.82 -31.53
C LEU A 370 6.07 5.30 -31.41
N GLN A 371 4.90 5.64 -31.95
CA GLN A 371 4.25 6.94 -31.79
C GLN A 371 3.68 7.17 -30.37
N ASP A 372 3.44 6.10 -29.60
CA ASP A 372 2.89 6.14 -28.23
C ASP A 372 4.02 6.24 -27.17
N VAL A 373 5.28 6.27 -27.60
CA VAL A 373 6.47 6.36 -26.73
C VAL A 373 6.77 7.81 -26.33
N VAL A 374 6.54 8.75 -27.26
CA VAL A 374 6.58 10.20 -27.03
C VAL A 374 5.88 10.88 -28.20
N ASN A 375 5.10 11.92 -27.95
CA ASN A 375 4.41 12.70 -28.98
C ASN A 375 5.04 14.09 -29.21
N GLN A 376 4.65 14.75 -30.31
CA GLN A 376 5.24 16.03 -30.71
C GLN A 376 4.92 17.18 -29.73
N THR A 377 3.85 17.08 -28.94
CA THR A 377 3.51 18.07 -27.91
C THR A 377 4.49 17.96 -26.73
N GLU A 378 4.70 16.75 -26.21
CA GLU A 378 5.69 16.47 -25.15
C GLU A 378 7.11 16.88 -25.56
N LEU A 379 7.48 16.61 -26.82
CA LEU A 379 8.75 17.08 -27.39
C LEU A 379 8.84 18.62 -27.46
N ASN A 380 7.74 19.30 -27.81
CA ASN A 380 7.70 20.76 -27.86
C ASN A 380 7.77 21.38 -26.45
N GLU A 381 7.13 20.77 -25.46
CA GLU A 381 7.22 21.14 -24.05
C GLU A 381 8.66 21.02 -23.56
N ILE A 382 9.26 19.83 -23.66
CA ILE A 382 10.66 19.58 -23.28
C ILE A 382 11.61 20.57 -23.97
N PHE A 383 11.44 20.80 -25.28
CA PHE A 383 12.24 21.77 -26.04
C PHE A 383 12.09 23.20 -25.52
N THR A 384 10.87 23.61 -25.19
CA THR A 384 10.55 24.95 -24.67
C THR A 384 11.22 25.16 -23.31
N THR A 385 11.08 24.19 -22.39
CA THR A 385 11.72 24.25 -21.07
C THR A 385 13.24 24.27 -21.16
N ILE A 386 13.84 23.47 -22.07
CA ILE A 386 15.29 23.51 -22.36
C ILE A 386 15.69 24.88 -22.90
N ARG A 387 14.95 25.43 -23.87
CA ARG A 387 15.28 26.71 -24.53
C ARG A 387 15.29 27.86 -23.52
N GLU A 388 14.22 27.99 -22.74
CA GLU A 388 13.94 29.16 -21.91
C GLU A 388 14.63 29.13 -20.54
N SER A 389 15.00 27.94 -20.05
CA SER A 389 15.76 27.80 -18.80
C SER A 389 17.19 28.32 -18.94
N ARG A 390 17.59 29.18 -17.98
CA ARG A 390 18.94 29.77 -17.90
C ARG A 390 19.93 28.97 -17.04
N ALA A 391 19.43 28.06 -16.20
CA ALA A 391 20.20 27.22 -15.29
C ALA A 391 19.38 25.95 -14.96
N THR A 392 19.80 25.16 -13.96
CA THR A 392 19.15 23.92 -13.48
C THR A 392 17.67 24.12 -13.15
N PHE A 393 16.79 23.26 -13.68
CA PHE A 393 15.33 23.40 -13.60
C PHE A 393 14.60 22.05 -13.38
N SER A 394 13.27 22.10 -13.23
CA SER A 394 12.45 20.99 -12.75
C SER A 394 11.54 20.36 -13.80
N SER A 395 11.32 19.05 -13.67
CA SER A 395 10.36 18.26 -14.44
C SER A 395 9.87 17.08 -13.58
N ASP A 396 8.58 16.73 -13.66
CA ASP A 396 7.88 15.88 -12.68
C ASP A 396 7.94 14.36 -12.93
N VAL A 397 8.87 13.91 -13.79
CA VAL A 397 8.72 12.66 -14.57
C VAL A 397 9.18 11.36 -13.86
N MET A 398 9.96 11.38 -12.77
CA MET A 398 10.53 10.15 -12.15
C MET A 398 10.61 10.15 -10.60
N HIS A 399 10.32 9.00 -9.95
CA HIS A 399 10.33 8.76 -8.48
C HIS A 399 10.68 7.29 -8.15
N ILE A 400 11.18 6.97 -6.94
CA ILE A 400 11.57 5.60 -6.50
C ILE A 400 11.24 5.31 -5.00
N GLN A 401 11.46 4.05 -4.53
CA GLN A 401 11.33 3.55 -3.15
C GLN A 401 12.66 3.12 -2.49
N ALA A 402 12.72 3.10 -1.15
CA ALA A 402 13.90 2.70 -0.37
C ALA A 402 13.97 1.18 -0.04
N LEU A 403 15.19 0.62 0.01
CA LEU A 403 15.45 -0.84 0.14
C LEU A 403 14.86 -1.51 1.39
N SER A 404 15.03 -0.92 2.57
CA SER A 404 14.53 -1.49 3.83
C SER A 404 14.01 -0.38 4.73
N ASN A 405 12.69 -0.20 4.72
CA ASN A 405 12.02 0.79 5.56
C ASN A 405 11.98 0.33 7.02
N ALA A 406 12.44 1.19 7.92
CA ALA A 406 12.46 0.93 9.35
C ALA A 406 11.07 0.60 9.89
N SER A 407 10.97 -0.50 10.63
CA SER A 407 9.73 -0.99 11.24
C SER A 407 10.05 -1.81 12.49
N GLN A 408 9.06 -2.09 13.34
CA GLN A 408 9.29 -3.02 14.48
C GLN A 408 9.69 -4.43 14.00
N ALA A 409 9.43 -4.78 12.73
CA ALA A 409 9.88 -6.03 12.13
C ALA A 409 11.39 -6.08 11.82
N THR A 410 12.08 -4.93 11.73
CA THR A 410 13.54 -4.86 11.50
C THR A 410 14.36 -4.69 12.79
N ASN A 411 13.77 -4.94 13.95
CA ASN A 411 14.49 -4.95 15.24
C ASN A 411 15.29 -6.26 15.43
N PHE A 412 16.54 -6.13 15.88
CA PHE A 412 17.45 -7.19 16.31
C PHE A 412 17.62 -7.11 17.84
N ILE A 413 17.46 -8.25 18.51
CA ILE A 413 17.52 -8.37 19.97
C ILE A 413 18.90 -8.89 20.38
N PHE A 414 19.51 -8.21 21.34
CA PHE A 414 20.76 -8.59 21.98
C PHE A 414 20.51 -8.78 23.48
N GLU A 415 21.06 -9.86 24.07
CA GLU A 415 21.20 -10.01 25.51
C GLU A 415 22.47 -9.27 25.96
N ILE A 416 22.41 -8.55 27.08
CA ILE A 416 23.56 -7.91 27.70
C ILE A 416 24.02 -8.78 28.87
N LYS A 417 25.19 -9.41 28.73
CA LYS A 417 25.89 -10.12 29.81
C LYS A 417 26.69 -9.12 30.65
N GLY A 418 26.91 -9.40 31.93
CA GLY A 418 27.84 -8.67 32.77
C GLY A 418 27.41 -7.28 33.25
N LEU A 419 26.34 -6.69 32.69
CA LEU A 419 25.79 -5.41 33.13
C LEU A 419 24.96 -5.59 34.42
N ASP A 420 25.25 -4.80 35.44
CA ASP A 420 24.43 -4.70 36.65
C ASP A 420 23.07 -4.04 36.36
N ALA A 421 22.00 -4.65 36.86
CA ALA A 421 20.64 -4.14 36.75
C ALA A 421 20.47 -2.75 37.39
N THR A 422 21.26 -2.37 38.41
CA THR A 422 21.21 -1.02 39.00
C THR A 422 21.55 0.09 38.00
N LYS A 423 22.24 -0.23 36.90
CA LYS A 423 22.68 0.73 35.87
C LYS A 423 21.68 0.94 34.73
N ILE A 424 20.61 0.15 34.68
CA ILE A 424 19.62 0.21 33.59
C ILE A 424 18.99 1.61 33.48
N ASP A 425 18.58 2.21 34.61
CA ASP A 425 17.93 3.52 34.61
C ASP A 425 18.91 4.68 34.34
N GLU A 426 20.14 4.61 34.89
CA GLU A 426 21.21 5.59 34.59
C GLU A 426 21.46 5.68 33.08
N ILE A 427 21.52 4.52 32.41
CA ILE A 427 21.77 4.44 30.96
C ILE A 427 20.53 4.86 30.16
N ASN A 428 19.33 4.41 30.55
CA ASN A 428 18.08 4.74 29.85
C ASN A 428 17.70 6.23 29.96
N GLN A 429 18.26 6.97 30.91
CA GLN A 429 18.09 8.43 31.04
C GLN A 429 18.89 9.25 30.02
N ILE A 430 19.86 8.66 29.28
CA ILE A 430 20.62 9.37 28.25
C ILE A 430 19.71 9.79 27.09
N GLN A 431 19.56 11.10 26.83
CA GLN A 431 18.70 11.68 25.78
C GLN A 431 19.42 12.59 24.77
N THR A 432 20.73 12.43 24.60
CA THR A 432 21.54 13.11 23.57
C THR A 432 21.04 12.81 22.13
N SER A 433 21.49 13.61 21.16
CA SER A 433 21.25 13.35 19.73
C SER A 433 21.83 12.01 19.27
N ALA A 434 22.94 11.56 19.88
CA ALA A 434 23.61 10.29 19.60
C ALA A 434 23.17 9.12 20.51
N LYS A 435 22.15 9.32 21.39
CA LYS A 435 21.86 8.50 22.57
C LYS A 435 21.94 6.98 22.45
N ILE A 436 21.61 6.40 21.29
CA ILE A 436 21.72 4.93 21.08
C ILE A 436 23.19 4.48 21.16
N LYS A 437 24.11 5.26 20.57
CA LYS A 437 25.55 5.00 20.60
C LYS A 437 26.10 5.23 22.01
N ASP A 438 25.73 6.35 22.61
CA ASP A 438 26.18 6.76 23.95
C ASP A 438 25.71 5.77 25.04
N ARG A 439 24.51 5.21 24.89
CA ARG A 439 24.00 4.10 25.73
C ARG A 439 24.83 2.83 25.57
N ILE A 440 25.18 2.45 24.35
CA ILE A 440 26.04 1.27 24.09
C ILE A 440 27.44 1.46 24.71
N GLU A 441 28.03 2.64 24.51
CA GLU A 441 29.32 3.00 25.10
C GLU A 441 29.28 2.92 26.64
N LYS A 442 28.20 3.47 27.25
CA LYS A 442 27.96 3.41 28.70
C LYS A 442 27.61 2.00 29.23
N ILE A 443 27.08 1.10 28.39
CA ILE A 443 26.89 -0.33 28.71
C ILE A 443 28.26 -1.02 28.78
N GLU A 444 29.12 -0.82 27.78
CA GLU A 444 30.45 -1.44 27.74
C GLU A 444 31.38 -0.91 28.85
N GLN A 445 31.28 0.38 29.19
CA GLN A 445 31.97 0.98 30.36
C GLN A 445 31.61 0.31 31.69
N HIS A 446 30.42 -0.30 31.80
CA HIS A 446 29.98 -1.07 32.97
C HIS A 446 30.17 -2.59 32.80
N GLY A 447 31.03 -3.03 31.87
CA GLY A 447 31.31 -4.45 31.62
C GLY A 447 30.22 -5.19 30.84
N GLY A 448 29.26 -4.47 30.26
CA GLY A 448 28.15 -5.05 29.50
C GLY A 448 28.57 -5.55 28.13
N VAL A 449 28.43 -6.86 27.88
CA VAL A 449 28.76 -7.51 26.60
C VAL A 449 27.49 -7.91 25.87
N PHE A 450 27.37 -7.50 24.60
CA PHE A 450 26.21 -7.77 23.75
C PHE A 450 26.34 -9.12 23.03
N GLU A 451 25.39 -10.03 23.25
CA GLU A 451 25.23 -11.29 22.53
C GLU A 451 23.95 -11.24 21.69
N PHE A 452 24.00 -11.54 20.38
CA PHE A 452 22.80 -11.57 19.54
C PHE A 452 21.93 -12.78 19.86
N VAL A 453 20.61 -12.58 19.90
CA VAL A 453 19.64 -13.63 20.30
C VAL A 453 18.71 -14.01 19.14
N ALA A 454 18.02 -13.02 18.55
CA ALA A 454 16.99 -13.22 17.52
C ALA A 454 16.61 -11.88 16.88
N CYS A 455 15.94 -11.90 15.72
CA CYS A 455 15.14 -10.74 15.28
C CYS A 455 13.80 -10.70 16.04
N GLU A 456 13.26 -9.50 16.30
CA GLU A 456 11.95 -9.35 16.96
C GLU A 456 10.80 -9.92 16.13
N ASN A 457 10.94 -9.94 14.79
CA ASN A 457 10.02 -10.65 13.91
C ASN A 457 10.64 -11.97 13.41
N HIS A 458 10.13 -13.08 13.92
CA HIS A 458 10.48 -14.44 13.49
C HIS A 458 10.30 -14.69 11.98
N LEU A 459 9.34 -14.01 11.32
CA LEU A 459 9.15 -14.13 9.87
C LEU A 459 10.27 -13.43 9.09
N TYR A 460 10.77 -12.30 9.60
CA TYR A 460 11.93 -11.64 9.02
C TYR A 460 13.19 -12.46 9.24
N GLU A 461 13.40 -13.02 10.43
CA GLU A 461 14.53 -13.92 10.69
C GLU A 461 14.49 -15.16 9.80
N SER A 462 13.34 -15.82 9.68
CA SER A 462 13.14 -16.96 8.77
C SER A 462 13.48 -16.58 7.32
N THR A 463 13.07 -15.39 6.88
CA THR A 463 13.36 -14.89 5.53
C THR A 463 14.85 -14.58 5.33
N LEU A 464 15.53 -13.98 6.32
CA LEU A 464 16.98 -13.80 6.29
C LEU A 464 17.72 -15.14 6.21
N ARG A 465 17.29 -16.14 7.00
CA ARG A 465 17.87 -17.50 6.99
C ARG A 465 17.60 -18.29 5.70
N LYS A 466 16.61 -17.90 4.88
CA LYS A 466 16.41 -18.42 3.51
C LYS A 466 17.42 -17.86 2.50
N VAL A 467 17.97 -16.66 2.73
CA VAL A 467 19.06 -16.13 1.88
C VAL A 467 20.37 -16.84 2.22
N ASP A 468 20.71 -16.84 3.51
CA ASP A 468 21.90 -17.47 4.05
C ASP A 468 21.65 -17.79 5.53
N SER A 469 22.01 -19.01 5.95
CA SER A 469 21.65 -19.52 7.26
C SER A 469 22.23 -18.73 8.45
N LEU A 470 23.30 -17.94 8.22
CA LEU A 470 23.97 -17.09 9.22
C LEU A 470 23.66 -15.59 9.01
N MET A 471 22.74 -15.23 8.12
CA MET A 471 22.47 -13.83 7.78
C MET A 471 22.01 -12.97 8.98
N PRO A 472 21.13 -13.45 9.89
CA PRO A 472 20.79 -12.70 11.10
C PRO A 472 22.02 -12.39 11.98
N GLU A 473 22.91 -13.36 12.18
CA GLU A 473 24.11 -13.22 13.00
C GLU A 473 25.13 -12.25 12.38
N ILE A 474 25.29 -12.29 11.05
CA ILE A 474 26.17 -11.39 10.30
C ILE A 474 25.63 -9.96 10.34
N LEU A 475 24.34 -9.77 10.09
CA LEU A 475 23.71 -8.44 10.16
C LEU A 475 23.67 -7.89 11.58
N ALA A 476 23.49 -8.72 12.61
CA ALA A 476 23.57 -8.32 14.01
C ALA A 476 24.98 -7.80 14.38
N GLN A 477 26.03 -8.51 13.98
CA GLN A 477 27.42 -8.08 14.19
C GLN A 477 27.71 -6.75 13.47
N ALA A 478 27.27 -6.60 12.22
CA ALA A 478 27.47 -5.38 11.44
C ALA A 478 26.70 -4.18 12.04
N LEU A 479 25.42 -4.37 12.37
CA LEU A 479 24.56 -3.35 12.96
C LEU A 479 25.11 -2.86 14.30
N LEU A 480 25.54 -3.78 15.17
CA LEU A 480 26.17 -3.43 16.44
C LEU A 480 27.48 -2.65 16.23
N GLY A 481 28.34 -3.08 15.30
CA GLY A 481 29.60 -2.39 14.99
C GLY A 481 29.40 -0.95 14.46
N PHE A 482 28.37 -0.72 13.63
CA PHE A 482 27.98 0.61 13.17
C PHE A 482 27.52 1.53 14.32
N PHE A 483 26.70 1.01 15.24
CA PHE A 483 26.30 1.79 16.42
C PHE A 483 27.48 2.03 17.38
N LYS A 484 28.42 1.08 17.50
CA LYS A 484 29.69 1.23 18.23
C LYS A 484 30.74 2.13 17.54
N LYS A 485 30.47 2.68 16.35
CA LYS A 485 31.42 3.50 15.56
C LYS A 485 32.70 2.73 15.15
N GLN A 486 32.68 1.39 15.11
CA GLN A 486 33.84 0.55 14.77
C GLN A 486 34.27 0.66 13.29
N PHE A 487 33.34 1.10 12.45
CA PHE A 487 33.56 1.43 11.04
C PHE A 487 32.62 2.58 10.63
N GLY A 488 32.72 3.05 9.38
CA GLY A 488 31.89 4.13 8.85
C GLY A 488 30.42 3.72 8.61
N LYS A 489 29.70 4.50 7.79
CA LYS A 489 28.28 4.23 7.53
C LYS A 489 28.03 3.11 6.52
N TYR A 490 29.00 2.77 5.66
CA TYR A 490 28.76 1.85 4.54
C TYR A 490 28.91 0.38 4.95
N LEU A 491 28.05 -0.48 4.39
CA LEU A 491 27.98 -1.90 4.74
C LEU A 491 29.28 -2.65 4.40
N TYR A 492 29.96 -2.27 3.31
CA TYR A 492 31.23 -2.90 2.92
C TYR A 492 32.34 -2.72 3.96
N GLN A 493 32.31 -1.66 4.76
CA GLN A 493 33.35 -1.38 5.75
C GLN A 493 33.32 -2.38 6.92
N PHE A 494 32.22 -3.12 7.10
CA PHE A 494 32.13 -4.19 8.10
C PHE A 494 33.02 -5.39 7.78
N SER A 495 33.17 -5.79 6.51
CA SER A 495 34.05 -6.91 6.15
C SER A 495 35.53 -6.55 6.28
N GLN A 496 35.87 -5.29 6.02
CA GLN A 496 37.24 -4.75 6.12
C GLN A 496 37.83 -4.81 7.54
N ILE A 497 36.99 -4.81 8.58
CA ILE A 497 37.43 -4.96 9.98
C ILE A 497 37.47 -6.42 10.48
N GLN A 498 37.24 -7.41 9.61
CA GLN A 498 37.26 -8.83 9.96
C GLN A 498 38.61 -9.48 9.59
N PRO A 499 39.03 -10.57 10.26
CA PRO A 499 40.20 -11.34 9.86
C PRO A 499 40.09 -11.81 8.40
N PRO A 500 41.17 -11.80 7.58
CA PRO A 500 41.08 -11.94 6.12
C PRO A 500 40.24 -13.13 5.61
N LYS A 501 40.42 -14.32 6.19
CA LYS A 501 39.64 -15.53 5.82
C LYS A 501 38.15 -15.44 6.15
N LYS A 502 37.76 -14.60 7.11
CA LYS A 502 36.36 -14.33 7.50
C LYS A 502 35.76 -13.16 6.70
N ALA A 503 36.60 -12.18 6.33
CA ALA A 503 36.22 -11.02 5.54
C ALA A 503 35.61 -11.43 4.19
N GLU A 504 36.32 -12.22 3.39
CA GLU A 504 35.86 -12.71 2.07
C GLU A 504 34.51 -13.45 2.15
N GLN A 505 34.33 -14.31 3.16
CA GLN A 505 33.08 -15.06 3.37
C GLN A 505 31.90 -14.14 3.74
N ILE A 506 32.14 -13.16 4.60
CA ILE A 506 31.13 -12.15 4.97
C ILE A 506 30.79 -11.26 3.78
N GLU A 507 31.79 -10.85 3.00
CA GLU A 507 31.63 -10.01 1.81
C GLU A 507 30.73 -10.70 0.77
N CYS A 508 30.98 -11.99 0.50
CA CYS A 508 30.17 -12.80 -0.42
C CYS A 508 28.71 -12.95 0.07
N ARG A 509 28.50 -13.25 1.35
CA ARG A 509 27.14 -13.40 1.92
C ARG A 509 26.36 -12.08 1.93
N LEU A 510 27.01 -10.97 2.27
CA LEU A 510 26.36 -9.66 2.28
C LEU A 510 26.04 -9.15 0.87
N ARG A 511 26.88 -9.43 -0.13
CA ARG A 511 26.59 -9.21 -1.56
C ARG A 511 25.26 -9.86 -1.99
N ASP A 512 25.08 -11.14 -1.70
CA ASP A 512 23.81 -11.84 -2.03
C ASP A 512 22.63 -11.35 -1.18
N PHE A 513 22.82 -11.01 0.10
CA PHE A 513 21.75 -10.42 0.92
C PHE A 513 21.26 -9.06 0.40
N VAL A 514 22.16 -8.14 0.03
CA VAL A 514 21.73 -6.85 -0.51
C VAL A 514 21.01 -7.05 -1.85
N LYS A 515 21.50 -7.96 -2.71
CA LYS A 515 20.80 -8.35 -3.94
C LYS A 515 19.39 -8.87 -3.64
N CYS A 516 19.22 -9.86 -2.76
CA CYS A 516 17.89 -10.40 -2.46
C CYS A 516 16.97 -9.40 -1.74
N THR A 517 17.52 -8.42 -1.01
CA THR A 517 16.77 -7.28 -0.46
C THR A 517 16.23 -6.38 -1.57
N VAL A 518 17.05 -6.03 -2.55
CA VAL A 518 16.63 -5.30 -3.76
C VAL A 518 15.55 -6.06 -4.55
N LEU A 519 15.58 -7.40 -4.52
CA LEU A 519 14.69 -8.28 -5.30
C LEU A 519 13.47 -8.81 -4.53
N GLY A 520 13.03 -8.10 -3.48
CA GLY A 520 11.71 -8.32 -2.88
C GLY A 520 11.70 -9.02 -1.51
N ILE A 521 12.81 -9.02 -0.76
CA ILE A 521 12.77 -9.38 0.67
C ILE A 521 12.21 -8.21 1.48
N PHE A 522 10.93 -8.32 1.84
CA PHE A 522 10.24 -7.37 2.71
C PHE A 522 10.10 -7.94 4.13
N PRO A 523 10.41 -7.16 5.21
CA PRO A 523 10.38 -7.64 6.60
C PRO A 523 9.04 -8.16 7.15
N THR A 524 7.96 -8.08 6.38
CA THR A 524 6.60 -8.47 6.74
C THR A 524 5.98 -9.52 5.81
N GLN A 525 6.73 -10.06 4.85
CA GLN A 525 6.25 -11.02 3.86
C GLN A 525 7.00 -12.34 3.93
N VAL A 526 6.35 -13.45 3.52
CA VAL A 526 7.01 -14.75 3.35
C VAL A 526 7.70 -14.76 2.00
N TRP A 527 9.02 -14.59 1.96
CA TRP A 527 9.77 -14.78 0.71
C TRP A 527 9.71 -16.26 0.28
N SER A 528 9.42 -16.53 -1.00
CA SER A 528 9.35 -17.88 -1.56
C SER A 528 10.72 -18.56 -1.66
N GLY A 529 11.78 -17.76 -1.83
CA GLY A 529 13.12 -18.23 -2.23
C GLY A 529 13.36 -18.16 -3.74
N GLU A 530 12.32 -17.87 -4.53
CA GLU A 530 12.44 -17.66 -5.98
C GLU A 530 12.83 -16.20 -6.27
N LEU A 531 13.77 -16.02 -7.22
CA LEU A 531 14.20 -14.71 -7.71
C LEU A 531 13.57 -14.46 -9.08
N SER A 532 12.47 -13.70 -9.12
CA SER A 532 11.64 -13.48 -10.31
C SER A 532 12.18 -12.42 -11.28
N ALA A 533 13.43 -12.57 -11.76
CA ALA A 533 14.01 -11.59 -12.69
C ALA A 533 15.14 -12.13 -13.61
N ASN A 534 15.07 -11.76 -14.89
CA ASN A 534 16.19 -11.85 -15.85
C ASN A 534 16.93 -10.48 -15.95
N SER A 535 17.34 -9.92 -17.12
CA SER A 535 18.65 -9.19 -17.15
C SER A 535 19.02 -7.79 -17.85
N VAL A 536 18.75 -6.57 -17.26
CA VAL A 536 19.23 -5.13 -17.48
C VAL A 536 18.89 -4.15 -16.29
N LEU A 537 19.74 -3.17 -15.87
CA LEU A 537 19.46 -2.19 -14.76
C LEU A 537 19.21 -0.71 -15.15
N LEU A 538 18.52 0.05 -14.28
CA LEU A 538 18.38 1.52 -14.31
C LEU A 538 18.29 2.15 -12.89
N ILE A 539 19.06 3.19 -12.60
CA ILE A 539 19.09 3.93 -11.30
C ILE A 539 19.14 5.44 -11.62
N ASN A 540 18.44 6.29 -10.87
CA ASN A 540 18.53 7.75 -11.03
C ASN A 540 19.78 8.36 -10.35
N HIS A 541 19.96 9.67 -10.52
CA HIS A 541 21.05 10.44 -9.92
C HIS A 541 20.96 10.62 -8.38
N GLN A 542 19.92 10.09 -7.72
CA GLN A 542 19.67 10.15 -6.28
C GLN A 542 19.84 8.77 -5.58
N GLY A 543 20.55 7.83 -6.21
CA GLY A 543 20.82 6.49 -5.62
C GLY A 543 19.64 5.54 -5.70
N GLU A 544 18.61 5.97 -6.41
CA GLU A 544 17.27 5.43 -6.34
C GLU A 544 17.02 4.55 -7.58
N LEU A 545 16.91 3.24 -7.35
CA LEU A 545 16.68 2.19 -8.35
C LEU A 545 15.32 2.32 -9.08
N LEU A 546 15.35 2.76 -10.33
CA LEU A 546 14.17 2.86 -11.20
C LEU A 546 13.72 1.50 -11.77
N PHE A 547 14.67 0.62 -12.09
CA PHE A 547 14.40 -0.65 -12.76
C PHE A 547 15.53 -1.66 -12.50
N TYR A 548 15.19 -2.93 -12.28
CA TYR A 548 16.16 -4.00 -12.15
C TYR A 548 15.84 -5.20 -13.02
N HIS A 549 16.93 -5.73 -13.59
CA HIS A 549 17.21 -7.06 -14.10
C HIS A 549 18.80 -7.11 -14.19
N THR A 550 19.59 -8.21 -14.11
CA THR A 550 21.04 -8.17 -14.56
C THR A 550 21.65 -9.45 -15.18
N LYS A 551 22.54 -9.29 -16.19
CA LYS A 551 23.36 -10.37 -16.81
C LYS A 551 24.76 -10.50 -16.19
N GLN A 552 25.17 -9.54 -15.35
CA GLN A 552 26.43 -9.56 -14.60
C GLN A 552 26.12 -9.48 -13.10
N ASP A 553 25.67 -10.61 -12.53
CA ASP A 553 25.31 -10.74 -11.11
C ASP A 553 26.43 -10.23 -10.17
N LYS A 554 27.70 -10.50 -10.50
CA LYS A 554 28.87 -10.03 -9.74
C LYS A 554 29.00 -8.50 -9.73
N THR A 555 29.05 -7.86 -10.90
CA THR A 555 29.24 -6.39 -11.02
C THR A 555 28.17 -5.62 -10.25
N LEU A 556 26.93 -6.13 -10.26
CA LEU A 556 25.84 -5.54 -9.49
C LEU A 556 25.97 -5.76 -7.98
N LYS A 557 26.29 -6.99 -7.56
CA LYS A 557 26.54 -7.32 -6.16
C LYS A 557 27.59 -6.39 -5.58
N ASP A 558 28.68 -6.18 -6.30
CA ASP A 558 29.74 -5.23 -5.95
C ASP A 558 29.17 -3.80 -5.81
N PHE A 559 28.46 -3.28 -6.82
CA PHE A 559 27.87 -1.95 -6.79
C PHE A 559 26.93 -1.74 -5.59
N PHE A 560 25.92 -2.61 -5.39
CA PHE A 560 24.95 -2.42 -4.32
C PHE A 560 25.58 -2.64 -2.93
N TYR A 561 26.51 -3.58 -2.79
CA TYR A 561 27.22 -3.81 -1.52
C TYR A 561 28.08 -2.61 -1.11
N GLN A 562 28.77 -1.99 -2.07
CA GLN A 562 29.58 -0.79 -1.85
C GLN A 562 28.72 0.44 -1.52
N ASN A 563 27.58 0.62 -2.20
CA ASN A 563 26.74 1.81 -2.05
C ASN A 563 25.65 1.69 -0.97
N THR A 564 25.45 0.51 -0.36
CA THR A 564 24.53 0.34 0.77
C THR A 564 25.11 0.89 2.07
N PHE A 565 24.34 1.69 2.80
CA PHE A 565 24.73 2.27 4.09
C PHE A 565 23.66 2.12 5.18
N PHE A 566 24.11 2.09 6.43
CA PHE A 566 23.28 2.07 7.63
C PHE A 566 22.70 3.46 7.94
N ASP A 567 21.40 3.53 8.16
CA ASP A 567 20.70 4.73 8.62
C ASP A 567 20.18 4.56 10.07
N THR A 568 19.83 5.66 10.74
CA THR A 568 19.36 5.66 12.14
C THR A 568 17.90 6.12 12.23
N PRO A 569 16.92 5.19 12.28
CA PRO A 569 15.51 5.53 12.37
C PRO A 569 15.09 6.06 13.75
N SER A 570 13.86 6.57 13.82
CA SER A 570 13.27 7.07 15.08
C SER A 570 13.09 5.93 16.11
N SER A 571 13.95 5.92 17.13
CA SER A 571 13.90 5.00 18.28
C SER A 571 12.52 4.94 18.93
N THR A 572 11.84 6.09 19.08
CA THR A 572 10.48 6.17 19.62
C THR A 572 9.43 5.49 18.72
N ARG A 573 9.49 5.71 17.40
CA ARG A 573 8.52 5.14 16.43
C ARG A 573 8.65 3.62 16.31
N HIS A 574 9.87 3.10 16.39
CA HIS A 574 10.18 1.68 16.16
C HIS A 574 10.56 0.90 17.43
N ARG A 575 10.43 1.53 18.62
CA ARG A 575 10.59 0.93 19.95
C ARG A 575 11.92 0.20 20.18
N PHE A 576 13.03 0.88 19.87
CA PHE A 576 14.39 0.35 20.03
C PHE A 576 15.35 1.39 20.65
N GLY A 577 16.55 0.95 21.03
CA GLY A 577 17.61 1.82 21.58
C GLY A 577 17.53 2.08 23.09
N SER A 578 16.69 1.36 23.82
CA SER A 578 16.63 1.34 25.29
C SER A 578 16.92 -0.06 25.83
N ILE A 579 17.46 -0.14 27.05
CA ILE A 579 17.60 -1.39 27.80
C ILE A 579 16.25 -1.79 28.38
N TYR A 580 15.95 -3.09 28.38
CA TYR A 580 14.80 -3.69 29.08
C TYR A 580 15.20 -5.01 29.73
N GLN A 581 14.38 -5.54 30.64
CA GLN A 581 14.65 -6.77 31.38
C GLN A 581 13.50 -7.76 31.20
N GLU A 582 13.81 -9.04 30.97
CA GLU A 582 12.83 -10.13 30.90
C GLU A 582 13.45 -11.40 31.53
N LYS A 583 12.69 -12.12 32.38
CA LYS A 583 13.11 -13.41 32.98
C LYS A 583 14.54 -13.39 33.57
N ASN A 584 14.83 -12.34 34.36
CA ASN A 584 16.13 -12.07 34.98
C ASN A 584 17.31 -11.86 34.02
N LYS A 585 17.06 -11.70 32.72
CA LYS A 585 18.06 -11.32 31.71
C LYS A 585 17.84 -9.88 31.24
N VAL A 586 18.93 -9.21 30.90
CA VAL A 586 18.94 -7.81 30.41
C VAL A 586 19.11 -7.82 28.89
N TYR A 587 18.36 -6.96 28.19
CA TYR A 587 18.28 -6.96 26.73
C TYR A 587 18.32 -5.55 26.14
N PHE A 588 18.74 -5.45 24.88
CA PHE A 588 18.76 -4.24 24.07
C PHE A 588 18.24 -4.53 22.65
N LYS A 589 17.60 -3.54 22.03
CA LYS A 589 17.12 -3.63 20.64
C LYS A 589 17.83 -2.60 19.76
N LEU A 590 18.29 -3.04 18.60
CA LEU A 590 18.76 -2.19 17.50
C LEU A 590 17.87 -2.40 16.28
N ASN A 591 17.55 -1.33 15.54
CA ASN A 591 16.78 -1.43 14.31
C ASN A 591 17.71 -1.40 13.09
N LEU A 592 17.55 -2.36 12.19
CA LEU A 592 18.21 -2.35 10.89
C LEU A 592 17.43 -1.46 9.93
N GLN A 593 18.07 -0.39 9.46
CA GLN A 593 17.64 0.37 8.30
C GLN A 593 18.81 0.50 7.33
N LEU A 594 18.59 0.15 6.07
CA LEU A 594 19.57 0.20 5.00
C LEU A 594 19.05 1.05 3.84
N ARG A 595 19.91 1.91 3.30
CA ARG A 595 19.65 2.74 2.11
C ARG A 595 20.77 2.58 1.09
N LEU A 596 20.49 2.88 -0.17
CA LEU A 596 21.53 3.14 -1.17
C LEU A 596 21.96 4.61 -1.10
N ALA A 597 23.23 4.87 -1.34
CA ALA A 597 23.77 6.21 -1.55
C ALA A 597 23.58 6.67 -3.01
N GLU A 598 23.53 7.98 -3.19
CA GLU A 598 23.52 8.61 -4.52
C GLU A 598 24.80 8.23 -5.29
N PRO A 599 24.73 7.91 -6.59
CA PRO A 599 25.92 7.62 -7.38
C PRO A 599 26.76 8.89 -7.46
N LYS A 600 27.91 8.89 -6.78
CA LYS A 600 28.86 10.02 -6.83
C LYS A 600 29.14 10.40 -8.28
N ASN A 601 28.95 11.67 -8.61
CA ASN A 601 29.31 12.20 -9.91
C ASN A 601 30.86 12.15 -10.05
N PRO A 602 31.43 11.35 -10.97
CA PRO A 602 32.86 11.00 -10.95
C PRO A 602 33.81 12.19 -11.15
N ASN A 603 33.31 13.33 -11.61
CA ASN A 603 34.10 14.55 -11.80
C ASN A 603 34.46 15.30 -10.49
N GLN A 604 33.99 14.86 -9.32
CA GLN A 604 34.28 15.55 -8.04
C GLN A 604 35.53 15.06 -7.29
N GLU A 605 36.12 13.91 -7.64
CA GLU A 605 37.26 13.35 -6.87
C GLU A 605 38.65 13.84 -7.35
N ASN A 606 38.72 14.71 -8.36
CA ASN A 606 39.96 15.24 -8.94
C ASN A 606 40.36 16.65 -8.48
N GLN A 607 39.74 17.23 -7.44
CA GLN A 607 40.01 18.63 -7.02
C GLN A 607 40.38 18.86 -5.54
N THR A 608 40.75 17.83 -4.76
CA THR A 608 41.32 18.07 -3.42
C THR A 608 42.30 17.01 -2.91
N GLU A 609 43.31 16.60 -3.70
CA GLU A 609 44.59 16.12 -3.12
C GLU A 609 45.74 16.11 -4.14
N ASN A 610 46.34 17.28 -4.36
CA ASN A 610 47.72 17.38 -4.83
C ASN A 610 48.38 18.58 -4.16
N ILE A 611 49.43 18.32 -3.35
CA ILE A 611 49.90 19.22 -2.30
C ILE A 611 51.26 19.82 -2.70
N ILE A 612 51.34 21.16 -2.76
CA ILE A 612 52.56 22.01 -2.67
C ILE A 612 53.65 21.74 -3.75
N SER A 613 53.95 22.73 -4.61
CA SER A 613 55.10 23.64 -4.38
C SER A 613 55.42 24.63 -5.51
N LYS A 614 56.00 25.78 -5.09
CA LYS A 614 57.04 26.62 -5.74
C LYS A 614 56.70 27.59 -6.89
N THR A 615 57.25 28.80 -6.68
CA THR A 615 57.53 29.92 -7.60
C THR A 615 56.36 30.50 -8.37
#